data_AF-A0A101MH64-F1
#
_entry.id   AF-A0A101MH64-F1
#
_cell.length_a   1.000
_cell.length_b   1.000
_cell.length_c   1.000
_cell.angle_alpha   90.00
_cell.angle_beta   90.00
_cell.angle_gamma   90.00
#
_symmetry.space_group_name_H-M   'P 1'
#
loop_
_entity.id
_entity.type
_entity.pdbx_description
1 polymer ?
#
loop_
_entity_poly.entity_id
_entity_poly.type
_entity_poly.pdbx_seq_one_letter_code
_entity_poly.pdbx_strand_id
1 'polypeptide(L)'
;MAERSGMFYVGYAVPWDWISENVKRAQDYLLHNTTLGIPAIVQTEGIHGFLIGNATIFNSPIAYGSSWNTDVSGYYACTIIHTALEV
;
A
#
# COMPACT_ATOMS: atom_id res chain seq x y z
N MET A 1 12.84 25.69 2.57
CA MET A 1 12.67 24.81 1.39
C MET A 1 11.35 24.09 1.60
N ALA A 2 10.43 24.11 0.63
CA ALA A 2 9.23 23.29 0.73
C ALA A 2 9.62 21.87 0.28
N GLU A 3 9.85 20.98 1.25
CA GLU A 3 10.25 19.59 0.98
C GLU A 3 9.16 18.88 0.17
N ARG A 4 9.47 18.47 -1.06
CA ARG A 4 8.64 17.55 -1.85
C ARG A 4 9.18 16.15 -1.59
N SER A 5 8.48 15.37 -0.77
CA SER A 5 8.94 14.04 -0.35
C SER A 5 8.91 13.04 -1.51
N GLY A 6 9.95 12.21 -1.63
CA GLY A 6 9.99 11.10 -2.60
C GLY A 6 9.07 9.93 -2.22
N MET A 7 8.50 9.93 -1.02
CA MET A 7 7.57 8.91 -0.55
C MET A 7 6.60 9.46 0.51
N PHE A 8 5.43 8.85 0.66
CA PHE A 8 4.49 9.17 1.74
C PHE A 8 3.69 7.96 2.20
N TYR A 9 3.29 7.98 3.47
CA TYR A 9 2.55 6.89 4.12
C TYR A 9 1.04 7.12 4.04
N VAL A 10 0.27 6.05 3.79
CA VAL A 10 -1.20 6.08 3.60
C VAL A 10 -1.97 5.10 4.48
N GLY A 11 -1.32 4.39 5.41
CA GLY A 11 -1.96 3.41 6.29
C GLY A 11 -2.80 4.05 7.41
N TYR A 12 -3.86 4.75 7.03
CA TYR A 12 -4.84 5.39 7.90
C TYR A 12 -6.19 4.68 7.82
N ALA A 13 -6.93 4.62 8.93
CA ALA A 13 -8.26 4.00 8.98
C ALA A 13 -9.33 4.93 8.39
N VAL A 14 -9.34 5.06 7.06
CA VAL A 14 -10.26 5.90 6.28
C VAL A 14 -10.95 5.08 5.19
N PRO A 15 -12.03 5.61 4.57
CA PRO A 15 -12.64 5.00 3.37
C PRO A 15 -11.65 4.82 2.21
N TRP A 16 -11.91 3.85 1.33
CA TRP A 16 -11.00 3.48 0.22
C TRP A 16 -10.83 4.59 -0.82
N ASP A 17 -11.91 5.32 -1.09
CA ASP A 17 -11.95 6.49 -1.97
C ASP A 17 -11.00 7.58 -1.49
N TRP A 18 -10.86 7.78 -0.17
CA TRP A 18 -9.95 8.80 0.35
C TRP A 18 -8.49 8.49 0.00
N ILE A 19 -8.08 7.22 0.03
CA ILE A 19 -6.71 6.84 -0.34
C ILE A 19 -6.53 7.01 -1.85
N SER A 20 -7.38 6.40 -2.66
CA SER A 20 -7.23 6.41 -4.12
C SER A 20 -7.29 7.82 -4.72
N GLU A 21 -8.25 8.65 -4.29
CA GLU A 21 -8.40 10.02 -4.79
C GLU A 21 -7.20 10.91 -4.41
N ASN A 22 -6.71 10.81 -3.17
CA ASN A 22 -5.62 11.67 -2.71
C ASN A 22 -4.24 11.17 -3.17
N VAL A 23 -4.05 9.86 -3.34
CA VAL A 23 -2.87 9.30 -4.01
C VAL A 23 -2.82 9.80 -5.44
N LYS A 24 -3.93 9.69 -6.18
CA LYS A 24 -4.02 10.22 -7.54
C LYS A 24 -3.70 11.70 -7.59
N ARG A 25 -4.30 12.51 -6.71
CA ARG A 25 -4.04 13.95 -6.64
C ARG A 25 -2.57 14.28 -6.37
N ALA A 26 -1.92 13.54 -5.47
CA ALA A 26 -0.51 13.71 -5.17
C ALA A 26 0.37 13.38 -6.38
N GLN A 27 0.11 12.25 -7.06
CA GLN A 27 0.86 11.85 -8.25
C GLN A 27 0.64 12.82 -9.42
N ASP A 28 -0.60 13.25 -9.66
CA ASP A 28 -0.93 14.23 -10.70
C ASP A 28 -0.18 15.57 -10.44
N TYR A 29 -0.12 16.03 -9.18
CA TYR A 29 0.67 17.21 -8.81
C TYR A 29 2.17 17.01 -9.05
N LEU A 30 2.71 15.84 -8.69
CA LEU A 30 4.12 15.54 -8.93
C LEU A 30 4.44 15.57 -10.43
N LEU A 31 3.59 14.96 -11.24
CA LEU A 31 3.78 14.83 -12.69
C LEU A 31 3.61 16.17 -13.43
N HIS A 32 2.63 16.99 -13.06
CA HIS A 32 2.29 18.21 -13.80
C HIS A 32 2.83 19.51 -13.19
N ASN A 33 3.19 19.53 -11.89
CA ASN A 33 3.59 20.75 -11.17
C ASN A 33 5.05 20.72 -10.67
N THR A 34 5.83 19.72 -11.08
CA THR A 34 7.26 19.62 -10.77
C THR A 34 8.08 19.48 -12.06
N THR A 35 9.28 20.04 -12.08
CA THR A 35 10.14 20.05 -13.27
C THR A 35 10.51 18.64 -13.75
N LEU A 36 10.75 17.72 -12.82
CA LEU A 36 11.22 16.36 -13.13
C LEU A 36 10.11 15.32 -13.17
N GLY A 37 8.93 15.61 -12.62
CA GLY A 37 7.80 14.65 -12.66
C GLY A 37 8.06 13.35 -11.90
N ILE A 38 8.96 13.33 -10.91
CA ILE A 38 9.36 12.10 -10.22
C ILE A 38 8.17 11.58 -9.39
N PRO A 39 7.70 10.34 -9.63
CA PRO A 39 6.59 9.76 -8.87
C PRO A 39 6.99 9.48 -7.43
N ALA A 40 6.05 9.62 -6.50
CA ALA A 40 6.27 9.25 -5.12
C ALA A 40 6.04 7.75 -4.89
N ILE A 41 6.81 7.15 -3.99
CA ILE A 41 6.49 5.83 -3.45
C ILE A 41 5.36 5.98 -2.43
N VAL A 42 4.27 5.23 -2.63
CA VAL A 42 3.10 5.24 -1.75
C VAL A 42 3.21 4.04 -0.80
N GLN A 43 3.27 4.30 0.50
CA GLN A 43 3.62 3.29 1.50
C GLN A 43 2.45 2.96 2.43
N THR A 44 2.25 1.68 2.72
CA THR A 44 1.28 1.18 3.70
C THR A 44 1.82 -0.09 4.36
N GLU A 45 1.09 -0.62 5.35
CA GLU A 45 1.42 -1.89 5.98
C GLU A 45 0.77 -3.07 5.24
N GLY A 46 1.49 -4.20 5.20
CA GLY A 46 1.12 -5.41 4.46
C GLY A 46 1.45 -6.71 5.20
N ILE A 47 1.69 -6.66 6.51
CA ILE A 47 2.30 -7.76 7.27
C ILE A 47 1.50 -9.07 7.27
N HIS A 48 0.16 -9.00 7.29
CA HIS A 48 -0.73 -10.17 7.20
C HIS A 48 -2.09 -9.79 6.59
N GLY A 49 -2.07 -8.89 5.63
CA GLY A 49 -3.25 -8.24 5.06
C GLY A 49 -2.88 -6.83 4.61
N PHE A 50 -3.60 -6.28 3.63
CA PHE A 50 -3.48 -4.87 3.28
C PHE A 50 -4.14 -4.03 4.39
N LEU A 51 -3.42 -3.06 4.95
CA LEU A 51 -3.89 -2.24 6.08
C LEU A 51 -4.95 -1.20 5.65
N ILE A 52 -6.14 -1.68 5.31
CA ILE A 52 -7.34 -0.89 5.09
C ILE A 52 -8.57 -1.65 5.58
N GLY A 53 -9.62 -0.93 5.99
CA GLY A 53 -10.86 -1.56 6.46
C GLY A 53 -11.51 -2.42 5.38
N ASN A 54 -12.11 -3.55 5.76
CA ASN A 54 -12.77 -4.52 4.87
C ASN A 54 -11.86 -5.27 3.88
N ALA A 55 -10.53 -5.11 3.93
CA ALA A 55 -9.61 -5.99 3.20
C ALA A 55 -9.45 -7.36 3.90
N THR A 56 -8.97 -8.36 3.15
CA THR A 56 -8.70 -9.70 3.68
C THR A 56 -7.63 -9.68 4.77
N ILE A 57 -7.92 -10.33 5.91
CA ILE A 57 -7.00 -10.49 7.03
C ILE A 57 -6.54 -11.94 7.11
N PHE A 58 -5.24 -12.17 6.98
CA PHE A 58 -4.61 -13.48 7.18
C PHE A 58 -4.23 -13.68 8.66
N ASN A 59 -3.91 -14.93 9.03
CA ASN A 59 -3.32 -15.21 10.32
C ASN A 59 -1.96 -14.51 10.49
N SER A 60 -1.57 -14.22 11.73
CA SER A 60 -0.31 -13.51 12.00
C SER A 60 0.92 -14.29 11.49
N PRO A 61 2.06 -13.62 11.23
CA PRO A 61 3.26 -14.25 10.66
C PRO A 61 3.77 -15.49 11.39
N ILE A 62 3.68 -15.50 12.72
CA ILE A 62 4.07 -16.66 13.52
C ILE A 62 3.22 -17.91 13.20
N ALA A 63 1.94 -17.71 12.84
CA ALA A 63 1.00 -18.79 12.56
C ALA A 63 1.20 -19.36 11.17
N TYR A 64 1.30 -18.54 10.12
CA TYR A 64 1.58 -19.08 8.78
C TYR A 64 3.04 -19.53 8.62
N GLY A 65 3.98 -19.00 9.39
CA GLY A 65 5.33 -19.56 9.50
C GLY A 65 5.33 -20.99 10.05
N SER A 66 4.40 -21.32 10.93
CA SER A 66 4.21 -22.68 11.46
C SER A 66 3.64 -23.67 10.45
N SER A 67 3.23 -23.22 9.25
CA SER A 67 2.81 -24.10 8.17
C SER A 67 3.98 -24.79 7.46
N TRP A 68 5.20 -24.25 7.58
CA TRP A 68 6.39 -24.68 6.82
C TRP A 68 6.15 -24.77 5.31
N ASN A 69 5.20 -23.99 4.78
CA ASN A 69 4.82 -23.98 3.38
C ASN A 69 5.05 -22.59 2.77
N THR A 70 6.10 -22.48 1.95
CA THR A 70 6.47 -21.24 1.27
C THR A 70 5.46 -20.84 0.20
N ASP A 71 4.73 -21.78 -0.38
CA ASP A 71 3.73 -21.49 -1.42
C ASP A 71 2.53 -20.74 -0.81
N VAL A 72 2.11 -21.12 0.40
CA VAL A 72 1.07 -20.39 1.15
C VAL A 72 1.52 -18.97 1.44
N SER A 73 2.78 -18.78 1.85
CA SER A 73 3.33 -17.45 2.13
C SER A 73 3.41 -16.57 0.88
N GLY A 74 3.81 -17.15 -0.27
CA GLY A 74 3.81 -16.47 -1.56
C GLY A 74 2.41 -16.12 -2.06
N TYR A 75 1.44 -17.02 -1.86
CA TYR A 75 0.03 -16.78 -2.18
C TYR A 75 -0.56 -15.61 -1.38
N TYR A 76 -0.29 -15.54 -0.07
CA TYR A 76 -0.72 -14.42 0.77
C TYR A 76 -0.10 -13.11 0.29
N ALA A 77 1.22 -13.10 0.03
CA ALA A 77 1.88 -11.91 -0.49
C ALA A 77 1.28 -11.42 -1.82
N CYS A 78 1.04 -12.32 -2.78
CA CYS A 78 0.38 -11.97 -4.04
C CYS A 78 -1.02 -11.38 -3.83
N THR A 79 -1.81 -11.97 -2.91
CA THR A 79 -3.16 -11.48 -2.62
C THR A 79 -3.13 -10.08 -1.99
N ILE A 80 -2.22 -9.85 -1.03
CA ILE A 80 -2.03 -8.54 -0.39
C ILE A 80 -1.62 -7.49 -1.41
N ILE A 81 -0.66 -7.81 -2.29
CA ILE A 81 -0.20 -6.91 -3.34
C ILE A 81 -1.33 -6.59 -4.31
N HIS A 82 -2.12 -7.59 -4.73
CA HIS A 82 -3.23 -7.37 -5.65
C HIS A 82 -4.23 -6.35 -5.09
N THR A 83 -4.69 -6.53 -3.84
CA THR A 83 -5.62 -5.58 -3.21
C THR A 83 -4.99 -4.21 -2.96
N ALA A 84 -3.70 -4.15 -2.63
CA ALA A 84 -3.00 -2.87 -2.43
C ALA A 84 -2.81 -2.06 -3.72
N LEU A 85 -2.88 -2.69 -4.90
CA LEU A 85 -2.81 -2.01 -6.21
C LEU A 85 -4.17 -1.50 -6.70
N GLU A 86 -5.27 -1.82 -6.01
CA GLU A 86 -6.62 -1.35 -6.35
C GLU A 86 -6.93 0.05 -5.82
N VAL A 87 -6.06 0.60 -4.96
CA VAL A 87 -6.12 1.98 -4.43
C VAL A 87 -5.08 2.87 -5.08
#